data_AF-A0A6S7HW45-F1
#
_entry.id   AF-A0A6S7HW45-F1
#
_cell.length_a   1.000
_cell.length_b   1.000
_cell.length_c   1.000
_cell.angle_alpha   90.00
_cell.angle_beta   90.00
_cell.angle_gamma   90.00
#
_symmetry.space_group_name_H-M   'P 1'
#
loop_
_entity.id
_entity.type
_entity.pdbx_description
1 polymer ?
#
loop_
_entity_poly.entity_id
_entity_poly.type
_entity_poly.pdbx_seq_one_letter_code
_entity_poly.pdbx_strand_id
1 'polypeptide(L)'
;MTPVQLWVSGLNNLDEATGTLSNSAESSIDAHGIDYEGPLPSQRFNGETWNENSVEVPEIACPVNDTQVHQLRTMVNPLGASSSYGMDIYCRTVQLVENMLEIE
;
A
#
# COMPACT_ATOMS: atom_id res chain seq x y z
N MET A 1 -10.00 -3.13 -1.48
CA MET A 1 -8.74 -2.92 -2.22
C MET A 1 -7.79 -2.16 -1.33
N THR A 2 -6.58 -2.66 -1.12
CA THR A 2 -5.51 -1.95 -0.40
C THR A 2 -4.89 -0.87 -1.29
N PRO A 3 -4.16 0.12 -0.73
CA PRO A 3 -3.46 1.14 -1.52
C PRO A 3 -2.54 0.56 -2.60
N VAL A 4 -1.87 -0.56 -2.31
CA VAL A 4 -1.03 -1.29 -3.28
C VAL A 4 -1.86 -1.86 -4.43
N GLN A 5 -3.05 -2.39 -4.14
CA GLN A 5 -3.95 -2.92 -5.18
C GLN A 5 -4.46 -1.81 -6.10
N LEU A 6 -4.66 -0.58 -5.58
CA LEU A 6 -5.01 0.59 -6.39
C LEU A 6 -3.84 1.04 -7.28
N TRP A 7 -2.61 1.01 -6.76
CA TRP A 7 -1.40 1.34 -7.52
C TRP A 7 -1.16 0.38 -8.69
N VAL A 8 -1.21 -0.93 -8.42
CA VAL A 8 -1.04 -1.97 -9.45
C VAL A 8 -2.15 -1.87 -10.51
N SER A 9 -3.39 -1.63 -10.08
CA SER A 9 -4.50 -1.39 -11.02
C SER A 9 -4.28 -0.15 -11.88
N GLY A 10 -3.72 0.93 -11.31
CA GLY A 10 -3.39 2.14 -12.06
C GLY A 10 -2.31 1.92 -13.13
N LEU A 11 -1.28 1.13 -12.83
CA LEU A 11 -0.23 0.79 -13.80
C LEU A 11 -0.79 -0.02 -14.98
N ASN A 12 -1.62 -1.03 -14.70
CA ASN A 12 -2.22 -1.86 -15.74
C ASN A 12 -3.14 -1.07 -16.68
N ASN A 13 -3.86 -0.05 -16.16
CA ASN A 13 -4.71 0.82 -17.00
C ASN A 13 -3.88 1.82 -17.84
N LEU A 14 -2.66 2.16 -17.41
CA LEU A 14 -1.75 3.03 -18.16
C LEU A 14 -1.15 2.31 -19.38
N ASP A 15 -0.94 0.99 -19.27
CA ASP A 15 -0.49 0.13 -20.37
C ASP A 15 -1.55 0.04 -21.49
N GLU A 16 -2.83 -0.04 -21.15
CA GLU A 16 -3.92 -0.02 -22.15
C GLU A 16 -3.97 1.31 -22.93
N ALA A 17 -3.58 2.42 -22.30
CA ALA A 17 -3.61 3.74 -22.92
C ALA A 17 -2.40 4.03 -23.83
N THR A 18 -1.27 3.36 -23.63
CA THR A 18 0.01 3.70 -24.31
C THR A 18 0.44 2.70 -25.38
N GLY A 19 -0.24 1.56 -25.52
CA GLY A 19 -0.14 0.66 -26.69
C GLY A 19 1.28 0.17 -27.03
N THR A 20 2.22 0.23 -26.09
CA THR A 20 3.62 -0.09 -26.35
C THR A 20 3.97 -1.40 -25.64
N LEU A 21 4.17 -2.45 -26.46
CA LEU A 21 4.56 -3.84 -26.15
C LEU A 21 3.41 -4.83 -25.88
N SER A 22 2.93 -5.40 -26.98
CA SER A 22 2.43 -6.78 -27.06
C SER A 22 3.48 -7.76 -26.53
N ASN A 23 3.00 -8.70 -25.71
CA ASN A 23 3.66 -9.90 -25.14
C ASN A 23 4.48 -9.67 -23.86
N SER A 24 3.84 -9.77 -22.69
CA SER A 24 3.85 -11.04 -21.94
C SER A 24 3.01 -10.92 -20.66
N ALA A 25 2.26 -11.99 -20.39
CA ALA A 25 1.43 -12.22 -19.22
C ALA A 25 0.12 -11.41 -19.17
N GLU A 26 -0.96 -12.09 -19.55
CA GLU A 26 -2.17 -12.09 -18.73
C GLU A 26 -1.80 -12.57 -17.31
N SER A 27 -1.00 -11.80 -16.57
CA SER A 27 -0.92 -11.94 -15.13
C SER A 27 -2.18 -11.27 -14.62
N SER A 28 -3.28 -12.03 -14.67
CA SER A 28 -4.44 -11.81 -13.81
C SER A 28 -3.93 -11.29 -12.48
N ILE A 29 -4.61 -10.32 -11.88
CA ILE A 29 -4.28 -9.82 -10.55
C ILE A 29 -4.09 -10.97 -9.51
N ASP A 30 -4.62 -12.16 -9.79
CA ASP A 30 -4.39 -13.45 -9.12
C ASP A 30 -2.94 -13.97 -9.15
N ALA A 31 -2.11 -13.56 -10.11
CA ALA A 31 -0.71 -13.96 -10.25
C ALA A 31 0.21 -13.34 -9.18
N HIS A 32 -0.28 -12.36 -8.41
CA HIS A 32 0.39 -11.91 -7.18
C HIS A 32 0.19 -12.86 -6.00
N GLY A 33 -0.44 -14.03 -6.22
CA GLY A 33 -0.07 -15.28 -5.58
C GLY A 33 -0.14 -15.28 -4.06
N ILE A 34 -1.29 -14.93 -3.49
CA ILE A 34 -1.63 -15.52 -2.19
C ILE A 34 -1.92 -16.99 -2.49
N ASP A 35 -0.98 -17.86 -2.15
CA ASP A 35 -1.16 -19.31 -2.25
C ASP A 35 -2.17 -19.76 -1.19
N TYR A 36 -3.46 -19.64 -1.53
CA TYR A 36 -4.57 -20.04 -0.65
C TYR A 36 -4.60 -21.56 -0.41
N GLU A 37 -3.98 -22.34 -1.29
CA GLU A 37 -3.83 -23.80 -1.20
C GLU A 37 -2.43 -24.18 -0.67
N GLY A 38 -1.63 -23.19 -0.29
CA GLY A 38 -0.28 -23.38 0.22
C GLY A 38 -0.31 -24.13 1.54
N PRO A 39 0.73 -24.92 1.85
CA PRO A 39 0.80 -25.60 3.13
C PRO A 39 0.68 -24.57 4.24
N LEU A 40 -0.31 -24.74 5.13
CA LEU A 40 -0.41 -23.92 6.32
C LEU A 40 0.95 -23.93 7.04
N PRO A 41 1.40 -22.76 7.56
CA PRO A 41 2.61 -22.70 8.35
C PRO A 41 2.58 -23.81 9.41
N SER A 42 3.51 -24.75 9.31
CA SER A 42 3.57 -25.92 10.18
C SER A 42 5.01 -26.19 10.57
N GLN A 43 5.21 -26.78 11.76
CA GLN A 43 6.54 -27.14 12.29
C GLN A 43 7.41 -27.94 11.31
N ARG A 44 6.79 -28.62 10.33
CA ARG A 44 7.49 -29.41 9.31
C ARG A 44 8.20 -28.57 8.25
N PHE A 45 7.80 -27.31 8.06
CA PHE A 45 8.32 -26.41 7.02
C PHE A 45 9.10 -25.21 7.61
N ASN A 46 9.46 -25.23 8.90
CA ASN A 46 9.95 -24.05 9.65
C ASN A 46 9.04 -22.82 9.50
N GLY A 47 7.80 -23.00 9.01
CA GLY A 47 6.77 -21.98 9.05
C GLY A 47 6.27 -21.97 10.48
N GLU A 48 6.45 -20.84 11.16
CA GLU A 48 5.91 -20.68 12.49
C GLU A 48 4.39 -20.89 12.40
N THR A 49 3.91 -22.02 12.94
CA THR A 49 2.48 -22.27 13.14
C THR A 49 1.90 -21.01 13.75
N TRP A 50 0.93 -20.38 13.07
CA TRP A 50 0.32 -19.11 13.47
C TRP A 50 0.03 -19.16 14.98
N ASN A 51 0.91 -18.53 15.74
CA ASN A 51 0.85 -18.42 17.18
C ASN A 51 0.92 -16.91 17.48
N GLU A 52 0.45 -16.49 18.65
CA GLU A 52 0.45 -15.06 19.02
C GLU A 52 1.87 -14.46 19.10
N ASN A 53 2.91 -15.25 18.84
CA ASN A 53 4.33 -14.95 19.02
C ASN A 53 5.14 -14.94 17.71
N SER A 54 4.52 -15.10 16.53
CA SER A 54 5.26 -15.44 15.28
C SER A 54 5.40 -14.34 14.24
N VAL A 55 4.86 -13.14 14.51
CA VAL A 55 5.13 -11.96 13.67
C VAL A 55 5.45 -10.79 14.59
N GLU A 56 6.74 -10.58 14.81
CA GLU A 56 7.23 -9.37 15.48
C GLU A 56 7.28 -8.25 14.43
N VAL A 57 6.31 -7.33 14.50
CA VAL A 57 6.34 -6.11 13.69
C VAL A 57 7.29 -5.13 14.40
N PRO A 58 8.40 -4.72 13.76
CA PRO A 58 9.31 -3.76 14.39
C PRO A 58 8.57 -2.44 14.62
N GLU A 59 8.79 -1.83 15.78
CA GLU A 59 8.33 -0.48 16.03
C GLU A 59 9.05 0.49 15.09
N ILE A 60 8.28 1.20 14.26
CA ILE A 60 8.80 2.25 13.37
C ILE A 60 8.47 3.58 14.02
N ALA A 61 9.49 4.41 14.24
CA ALA A 61 9.29 5.76 14.73
C ALA A 61 8.44 6.57 13.75
N CYS A 62 7.28 7.05 14.20
CA CYS A 62 6.45 7.95 13.41
C CYS A 62 7.16 9.32 13.34
N PRO A 63 7.39 9.88 12.14
CA PRO A 63 8.10 11.14 12.00
C PRO A 63 7.31 12.34 12.54
N VAL A 64 5.99 12.19 12.71
CA VAL A 64 5.10 13.24 13.21
C VAL A 64 4.46 12.83 14.54
N ASN A 65 4.21 13.81 15.40
CA ASN A 65 3.56 13.59 16.70
C ASN A 65 2.03 13.49 16.59
N ASP A 66 1.37 13.08 17.67
CA ASP A 66 -0.09 12.87 17.69
C ASP A 66 -0.90 14.12 17.30
N THR A 67 -0.40 15.31 17.62
CA THR A 67 -1.08 16.57 17.28
C THR A 67 -1.02 16.81 15.77
N GLN A 68 0.15 16.60 15.16
CA GLN A 68 0.33 16.69 13.70
C GLN A 68 -0.49 15.62 12.96
N VAL A 69 -0.57 14.39 13.50
CA VAL A 69 -1.43 13.33 12.96
C VAL A 69 -2.91 13.75 13.00
N HIS A 70 -3.36 14.37 14.10
CA HIS A 70 -4.73 14.87 14.21
C HIS A 70 -5.01 15.96 13.17
N GLN A 71 -4.06 16.89 12.97
CA GLN A 71 -4.15 17.89 11.91
C GLN A 71 -4.25 17.25 10.53
N LEU A 72 -3.39 16.27 10.21
CA LEU A 72 -3.39 15.58 8.93
C LEU A 72 -4.75 14.93 8.63
N ARG A 73 -5.38 14.29 9.62
CA ARG A 73 -6.73 13.68 9.50
C ARG A 73 -7.83 14.69 9.19
N THR A 74 -7.67 15.94 9.62
CA THR A 74 -8.64 17.01 9.30
C THR A 74 -8.41 17.63 7.93
N MET A 75 -7.17 17.59 7.44
CA MET A 75 -6.77 18.21 6.16
C MET A 75 -6.88 17.27 4.97
N VAL A 76 -6.79 15.96 5.18
CA VAL A 76 -6.85 14.95 4.11
C VAL A 76 -7.99 13.98 4.38
N ASN A 77 -8.92 13.89 3.42
CA ASN A 77 -9.89 12.80 3.38
C ASN A 77 -9.31 11.67 2.50
N PRO A 78 -8.84 10.55 3.07
CA PRO A 78 -8.26 9.45 2.29
C PRO A 78 -9.29 8.73 1.41
N LEU A 79 -10.58 8.91 1.69
CA LEU A 79 -11.71 8.37 0.90
C LEU A 79 -12.37 9.45 0.04
N GLY A 80 -11.68 10.58 -0.16
CA GLY A 80 -12.14 11.65 -1.04
C GLY A 80 -12.26 11.18 -2.48
N ALA A 81 -13.15 11.82 -3.23
CA ALA A 81 -13.22 11.61 -4.67
C ALA A 81 -11.90 12.07 -5.32
N SER A 82 -11.37 11.27 -6.24
CA SER A 82 -10.15 11.58 -6.99
C SER A 82 -10.33 11.18 -8.45
N SER A 83 -9.98 12.09 -9.36
CA SER A 83 -9.88 11.82 -10.80
C SER A 83 -8.54 11.18 -11.20
N SER A 84 -7.61 11.08 -10.25
CA SER A 84 -6.24 10.63 -10.47
C SER A 84 -5.94 9.37 -9.66
N TYR A 85 -6.95 8.50 -9.48
CA TYR A 85 -6.83 7.22 -8.77
C TYR A 85 -6.20 7.33 -7.37
N GLY A 86 -6.40 8.46 -6.68
CA GLY A 86 -5.88 8.73 -5.34
C GLY A 86 -4.42 9.20 -5.28
N MET A 87 -3.75 9.37 -6.43
CA MET A 87 -2.38 9.89 -6.48
C MET A 87 -2.29 11.33 -5.93
N ASP A 88 -3.29 12.15 -6.24
CA ASP A 88 -3.44 13.50 -5.71
C ASP A 88 -3.59 13.52 -4.18
N ILE A 89 -4.38 12.61 -3.63
CA ILE A 89 -4.55 12.45 -2.18
C ILE A 89 -3.24 12.04 -1.51
N TYR A 90 -2.52 11.08 -2.10
CA TYR A 90 -1.20 10.65 -1.62
C TYR A 90 -0.19 11.80 -1.66
N CYS A 91 0.00 12.44 -2.81
CA CYS A 91 0.92 13.57 -2.97
C CYS A 91 0.59 14.70 -1.99
N ARG A 92 -0.69 15.01 -1.79
CA ARG A 92 -1.11 16.00 -0.81
C ARG A 92 -0.74 15.62 0.62
N THR A 93 -0.89 14.33 0.96
CA THR A 93 -0.52 13.82 2.29
C THR A 93 0.98 13.94 2.54
N VAL A 94 1.80 13.52 1.56
CA VAL A 94 3.27 13.61 1.66
C VAL A 94 3.70 15.07 1.81
N GLN A 95 3.19 15.97 0.97
CA GLN A 95 3.50 17.41 1.06
C GLN A 95 3.15 17.98 2.44
N LEU A 96 2.01 17.61 3.02
CA LEU A 96 1.64 18.10 4.35
C LEU A 96 2.59 17.58 5.43
N VAL A 97 2.99 16.32 5.36
CA VAL A 97 3.96 15.73 6.29
C VAL A 97 5.33 16.39 6.13
N GLU A 98 5.83 16.57 4.91
CA GLU A 98 7.10 17.28 4.66
C GLU A 98 7.10 18.68 5.27
N ASN A 99 6.03 19.46 5.03
CA ASN A 99 5.90 20.79 5.62
C ASN A 99 5.86 20.76 7.16
N MET A 100 5.30 19.72 7.77
CA MET A 100 5.29 19.58 9.24
C MET A 100 6.69 19.30 9.81
N LEU A 101 7.54 18.64 9.03
CA LEU A 101 8.91 18.27 9.40
C LEU A 101 9.92 19.40 9.12
N GLU A 102 9.66 20.25 8.12
CA GLU A 102 10.50 21.42 7.81
C GLU A 102 10.37 22.58 8.82
N ILE A 103 9.35 22.55 9.70
CA ILE A 103 9.07 23.60 10.70
C ILE A 103 9.81 23.34 12.04
N GLU A 104 10.70 22.33 12.12
CA GLU A 104 11.57 22.09 13.29
C GLU A 104 12.81 22.99 13.35
#